data_AF-A0A3D0QJG9-F1
#
_entry.id   AF-A0A3D0QJG9-F1
#
_cell.length_a   1.000
_cell.length_b   1.000
_cell.length_c   1.000
_cell.angle_alpha   90.00
_cell.angle_beta   90.00
_cell.angle_gamma   90.00
#
_symmetry.space_group_name_H-M   'P 1'
#
loop_
_entity.id
_entity.type
_entity.pdbx_description
1 polymer ?
#
loop_
_entity_poly.entity_id
_entity_poly.type
_entity_poly.pdbx_seq_one_letter_code
_entity_poly.pdbx_strand_id
1 'polypeptide(L)'
;MLRNQDWWEISNLDVSNDAPGEGLRRGIYILAEDAGRVLCHIVLRRLDVHNVRGKLGEDVVSKTTGGIAFEVRGTKLTTRFEDILVEHCTVMHTDNTGIYTWTDFRPHPRDPRWQELRFTGVKIHNNRLEDIGKNAIGIRSSLAPSIENNVVVNAAARFHGNAIYVFGCKDAVIQSNEVYGTKYYGLEGAAVDSDYNSEGTVIQYNYSHSNGGGMVNLCNNPQSPPPRGYNDGTIVRFNISQNDIHRVITFDGPVTNTQIYNNTIFVGDTLTPKIIEFDIFGKAPGYARQTWFRNNIIFNLGRSTYVWGESKENVFEYNCFFGNHPESEPEDS
;
A
#
# COMPACT_ATOMS: atom_id res chain seq x y z
N MET A 1 -2.73 19.41 16.54
CA MET A 1 -2.43 19.81 15.14
C MET A 1 -1.19 20.68 15.14
N LEU A 2 -0.28 20.46 14.20
CA LEU A 2 0.89 21.28 13.92
C LEU A 2 0.74 21.87 12.51
N ARG A 3 0.70 23.20 12.37
CA ARG A 3 0.42 23.87 11.10
C ARG A 3 1.56 24.77 10.64
N ASN A 4 2.02 24.58 9.40
CA ASN A 4 3.11 25.34 8.76
C ASN A 4 4.40 25.41 9.59
N GLN A 5 4.66 24.37 10.37
CA GLN A 5 5.89 24.22 11.16
C GLN A 5 6.79 23.14 10.54
N ASP A 6 8.08 23.27 10.80
CA ASP A 6 9.18 22.38 10.43
C ASP A 6 10.14 22.30 11.63
N TRP A 7 11.05 21.32 11.64
CA TRP A 7 12.02 21.07 12.72
C TRP A 7 11.38 20.71 14.06
N TRP A 8 10.45 19.75 14.04
CA TRP A 8 9.80 19.25 15.24
C TRP A 8 10.04 17.77 15.44
N GLU A 9 10.41 17.41 16.68
CA GLU A 9 10.35 16.03 17.17
C GLU A 9 9.28 15.93 18.27
N ILE A 10 8.31 15.04 18.09
CA ILE A 10 7.20 14.84 19.03
C ILE A 10 7.25 13.39 19.50
N SER A 11 7.24 13.18 20.83
CA SER A 11 7.40 11.84 21.38
C SER A 11 6.71 11.57 22.70
N ASN A 12 6.44 10.29 22.95
CA ASN A 12 5.90 9.76 24.22
C ASN A 12 4.54 10.37 24.61
N LEU A 13 3.64 10.50 23.64
CA LEU A 13 2.28 11.01 23.86
C LEU A 13 1.25 9.91 23.59
N ASP A 14 0.19 9.93 24.39
CA ASP A 14 -1.05 9.21 24.18
C ASP A 14 -2.08 10.21 23.60
N VAL A 15 -2.67 9.87 22.45
CA VAL A 15 -3.56 10.74 21.69
C VAL A 15 -4.79 9.98 21.21
N SER A 16 -5.96 10.49 21.57
CA SER A 16 -7.25 9.99 21.08
C SER A 16 -8.08 11.08 20.41
N ASN A 17 -9.02 10.67 19.56
CA ASN A 17 -10.02 11.56 18.96
C ASN A 17 -11.35 10.82 18.79
N ASP A 18 -11.87 10.35 19.92
CA ASP A 18 -13.09 9.55 19.98
C ASP A 18 -14.34 10.43 19.92
N ALA A 19 -15.44 9.83 19.48
CA ALA A 19 -16.74 10.48 19.39
C ALA A 19 -17.87 9.46 19.22
N PRO A 20 -19.13 9.85 19.51
CA PRO A 20 -20.29 8.98 19.26
C PRO A 20 -20.52 8.63 17.78
N GLY A 21 -19.95 9.39 16.86
CA GLY A 21 -20.10 9.19 15.42
C GLY A 21 -18.87 9.66 14.65
N GLU A 22 -18.79 9.24 13.39
CA GLU A 22 -17.70 9.57 12.48
C GLU A 22 -17.62 11.07 12.15
N GLY A 23 -16.43 11.53 11.76
CA GLY A 23 -16.24 12.90 11.30
C GLY A 23 -14.86 13.15 10.68
N LEU A 24 -14.56 14.42 10.41
CA LEU A 24 -13.24 14.85 9.89
C LEU A 24 -12.16 14.80 10.98
N ARG A 25 -11.89 13.60 11.48
CA ARG A 25 -11.03 13.39 12.65
C ARG A 25 -9.66 12.89 12.24
N ARG A 26 -8.67 13.41 12.96
CA ARG A 26 -7.28 13.00 12.92
C ARG A 26 -6.78 12.87 14.35
N GLY A 27 -5.96 11.86 14.65
CA GLY A 27 -5.25 11.81 15.93
C GLY A 27 -4.16 12.88 15.96
N ILE A 28 -3.10 12.66 15.18
CA ILE A 28 -2.06 13.65 14.91
C ILE A 28 -2.28 14.25 13.52
N TYR A 29 -2.28 15.58 13.44
CA TYR A 29 -2.45 16.31 12.18
C TYR A 29 -1.31 17.29 11.96
N ILE A 30 -0.43 16.96 11.02
CA ILE A 30 0.65 17.81 10.50
C ILE A 30 0.15 18.42 9.18
N LEU A 31 -0.08 19.73 9.19
CA LEU A 31 -0.67 20.47 8.09
C LEU A 31 0.33 21.46 7.50
N ALA A 32 0.56 21.38 6.20
CA ALA A 32 1.19 22.42 5.41
C ALA A 32 0.13 23.05 4.50
N GLU A 33 -0.26 24.30 4.73
CA GLU A 33 -1.26 24.99 3.91
C GLU A 33 -0.68 26.26 3.30
N ASP A 34 -0.60 26.29 1.97
CA ASP A 34 -0.06 27.41 1.18
C ASP A 34 1.17 28.06 1.83
N ALA A 35 2.14 27.24 2.27
CA ALA A 35 3.30 27.71 3.04
C ALA A 35 4.36 28.39 2.16
N GLY A 36 4.38 28.11 0.86
CA GLY A 36 5.33 28.69 -0.09
C GLY A 36 6.78 28.27 0.11
N ARG A 37 6.99 27.16 0.82
CA ARG A 37 8.30 26.61 1.15
C ARG A 37 8.21 25.10 1.38
N VAL A 38 9.38 24.46 1.42
CA VAL A 38 9.53 23.09 1.92
C VAL A 38 9.45 23.14 3.45
N LEU A 39 8.61 22.29 4.04
CA LEU A 39 8.60 22.04 5.49
C LEU A 39 9.43 20.80 5.78
N CYS A 40 10.52 20.99 6.51
CA CYS A 40 11.52 19.95 6.75
C CYS A 40 11.41 19.33 8.15
N HIS A 41 11.87 18.10 8.30
CA HIS A 41 12.21 17.50 9.57
C HIS A 41 11.05 17.48 10.58
N ILE A 42 10.12 16.56 10.34
CA ILE A 42 9.06 16.23 11.31
C ILE A 42 9.22 14.78 11.74
N VAL A 43 9.59 14.59 13.00
CA VAL A 43 9.77 13.27 13.62
C VAL A 43 8.66 13.02 14.62
N LEU A 44 7.90 11.95 14.43
CA LEU A 44 6.90 11.45 15.35
C LEU A 44 7.38 10.10 15.86
N ARG A 45 7.63 9.98 17.16
CA ARG A 45 8.18 8.74 17.73
C ARG A 45 7.52 8.30 19.02
N ARG A 46 7.28 7.00 19.19
CA ARG A 46 6.68 6.43 20.42
C ARG A 46 5.38 7.15 20.81
N LEU A 47 4.50 7.31 19.84
CA LEU A 47 3.15 7.84 20.06
C LEU A 47 2.17 6.68 20.14
N ASP A 48 1.21 6.75 21.05
CA ASP A 48 0.03 5.89 21.07
C ASP A 48 -1.15 6.68 20.54
N VAL A 49 -1.67 6.33 19.36
CA VAL A 49 -2.77 7.01 18.70
C VAL A 49 -3.94 6.06 18.58
N HIS A 50 -5.03 6.33 19.29
CA HIS A 50 -6.12 5.36 19.39
C HIS A 50 -7.52 5.98 19.37
N ASN A 51 -8.52 5.15 19.06
CA ASN A 51 -9.93 5.55 19.06
C ASN A 51 -10.19 6.82 18.24
N VAL A 52 -9.69 6.87 17.00
CA VAL A 52 -9.93 8.00 16.10
C VAL A 52 -11.14 7.69 15.22
N ARG A 53 -12.26 8.38 15.47
CA ARG A 53 -13.53 8.21 14.73
C ARG A 53 -13.54 9.01 13.42
N GLY A 54 -12.59 8.76 12.53
CA GLY A 54 -12.58 9.38 11.21
C GLY A 54 -13.76 8.92 10.34
N LYS A 55 -13.91 9.57 9.19
CA LYS A 55 -15.00 9.32 8.25
C LYS A 55 -14.64 8.13 7.37
N LEU A 56 -15.39 7.04 7.47
CA LEU A 56 -15.10 5.81 6.74
C LEU A 56 -15.55 5.93 5.28
N GLY A 57 -14.68 5.59 4.33
CA GLY A 57 -15.07 5.56 2.91
C GLY A 57 -13.94 5.72 1.90
N GLU A 58 -14.33 5.76 0.63
CA GLU A 58 -13.43 5.84 -0.52
C GLU A 58 -13.31 7.24 -1.15
N ASP A 59 -14.22 8.15 -0.81
CA ASP A 59 -14.21 9.52 -1.31
C ASP A 59 -13.02 10.31 -0.74
N VAL A 60 -12.70 11.43 -1.40
CA VAL A 60 -11.53 12.26 -1.03
C VAL A 60 -11.62 12.75 0.41
N VAL A 61 -12.82 13.06 0.91
CA VAL A 61 -13.01 13.57 2.27
C VAL A 61 -12.64 12.47 3.27
N SER A 62 -13.18 11.26 3.08
CA SER A 62 -12.91 10.10 3.93
C SER A 62 -11.45 9.65 3.90
N LYS A 63 -10.80 9.69 2.72
CA LYS A 63 -9.36 9.42 2.54
C LYS A 63 -8.43 10.42 3.23
N THR A 64 -8.99 11.49 3.79
CA THR A 64 -8.26 12.51 4.56
C THR A 64 -8.72 12.50 6.02
N THR A 65 -8.93 11.33 6.59
CA THR A 65 -9.18 11.13 8.02
C THR A 65 -8.40 9.91 8.49
N GLY A 66 -7.98 9.88 9.76
CA GLY A 66 -7.14 8.79 10.23
C GLY A 66 -6.31 9.05 11.48
N GLY A 67 -5.36 8.18 11.78
CA GLY A 67 -4.52 8.27 12.98
C GLY A 67 -3.51 9.41 12.88
N ILE A 68 -2.48 9.22 12.07
CA ILE A 68 -1.38 10.18 11.85
C ILE A 68 -1.43 10.69 10.42
N ALA A 69 -1.64 12.00 10.26
CA ALA A 69 -1.85 12.63 8.98
C ALA A 69 -0.77 13.69 8.68
N PHE A 70 -0.16 13.59 7.50
CA PHE A 70 0.65 14.65 6.89
C PHE A 70 -0.08 15.15 5.65
N GLU A 71 -0.56 16.39 5.66
CA GLU A 71 -1.35 16.93 4.55
C GLU A 71 -0.78 18.25 4.06
N VAL A 72 -0.59 18.34 2.74
CA VAL A 72 -0.46 19.61 2.04
C VAL A 72 -1.83 20.04 1.52
N ARG A 73 -2.28 21.22 1.94
CA ARG A 73 -3.54 21.85 1.54
C ARG A 73 -3.30 23.14 0.79
N GLY A 74 -4.22 23.44 -0.13
CA GLY A 74 -4.09 24.61 -1.01
C GLY A 74 -3.05 24.41 -2.10
N THR A 75 -3.21 25.17 -3.18
CA THR A 75 -2.37 25.11 -4.38
C THR A 75 -1.88 26.48 -4.83
N LYS A 76 -2.04 27.52 -3.98
CA LYS A 76 -1.63 28.90 -4.31
C LYS A 76 -0.12 29.05 -4.26
N LEU A 77 0.52 28.39 -3.29
CA LEU A 77 1.96 28.47 -3.07
C LEU A 77 2.57 27.07 -3.04
N THR A 78 3.64 26.86 -3.82
CA THR A 78 4.38 25.59 -3.85
C THR A 78 4.80 25.19 -2.44
N THR A 79 4.28 24.06 -1.98
CA THR A 79 4.42 23.58 -0.61
C THR A 79 4.58 22.06 -0.64
N ARG A 80 5.56 21.54 0.10
CA ARG A 80 5.82 20.11 0.23
C ARG A 80 6.52 19.78 1.54
N PHE A 81 6.50 18.51 1.93
CA PHE A 81 7.29 18.01 3.05
C PHE A 81 8.61 17.40 2.59
N GLU A 82 9.60 17.48 3.47
CA GLU A 82 10.88 16.78 3.38
C GLU A 82 11.27 16.25 4.76
N ASP A 83 11.86 15.05 4.81
CA ASP A 83 12.33 14.42 6.05
C ASP A 83 11.21 14.20 7.08
N ILE A 84 10.28 13.31 6.71
CA ILE A 84 9.23 12.81 7.61
C ILE A 84 9.71 11.49 8.21
N LEU A 85 9.72 11.38 9.53
CA LEU A 85 9.94 10.12 10.22
C LEU A 85 8.77 9.82 11.16
N VAL A 86 8.11 8.69 10.96
CA VAL A 86 7.13 8.13 11.91
C VAL A 86 7.66 6.80 12.38
N GLU A 87 8.09 6.71 13.64
CA GLU A 87 8.75 5.53 14.16
C GLU A 87 8.24 5.06 15.53
N HIS A 88 8.24 3.75 15.76
CA HIS A 88 7.88 3.17 17.05
C HIS A 88 6.51 3.61 17.59
N CYS A 89 5.58 4.02 16.72
CA CYS A 89 4.24 4.44 17.12
C CYS A 89 3.29 3.24 17.11
N THR A 90 2.26 3.31 17.95
CA THR A 90 1.13 2.39 17.94
C THR A 90 -0.09 3.17 17.45
N VAL A 91 -0.81 2.64 16.46
CA VAL A 91 -2.06 3.24 15.95
C VAL A 91 -3.18 2.20 16.01
N MET A 92 -4.22 2.43 16.80
CA MET A 92 -5.27 1.44 17.05
C MET A 92 -6.68 1.99 16.90
N HIS A 93 -7.65 1.13 16.58
CA HIS A 93 -9.09 1.46 16.58
C HIS A 93 -9.40 2.77 15.84
N THR A 94 -8.89 2.88 14.61
CA THR A 94 -8.82 4.14 13.87
C THR A 94 -9.48 4.01 12.51
N ASP A 95 -10.33 5.00 12.20
CA ASP A 95 -10.93 5.21 10.90
C ASP A 95 -10.45 6.56 10.34
N ASN A 96 -10.31 6.76 9.03
CA ASN A 96 -10.36 5.79 7.93
C ASN A 96 -9.01 5.07 7.74
N THR A 97 -7.90 5.83 7.80
CA THR A 97 -6.54 5.35 7.52
C THR A 97 -5.67 5.43 8.78
N GLY A 98 -4.68 4.55 8.94
CA GLY A 98 -3.77 4.60 10.10
C GLY A 98 -2.78 5.77 10.01
N ILE A 99 -1.77 5.63 9.16
CA ILE A 99 -0.76 6.65 8.87
C ILE A 99 -0.83 7.01 7.39
N TYR A 100 -0.93 8.30 7.04
CA TYR A 100 -0.97 8.69 5.64
C TYR A 100 -0.34 10.04 5.33
N THR A 101 0.04 10.17 4.07
CA THR A 101 0.43 11.44 3.46
C THR A 101 -0.60 11.84 2.40
N TRP A 102 -0.87 13.13 2.27
CA TRP A 102 -1.75 13.70 1.25
C TRP A 102 -1.20 15.03 0.73
N THR A 103 -1.49 15.34 -0.54
CA THR A 103 -1.26 16.68 -1.11
C THR A 103 -2.34 17.02 -2.13
N ASP A 104 -2.88 18.25 -2.05
CA ASP A 104 -3.84 18.76 -3.03
C ASP A 104 -3.24 18.96 -4.42
N PHE A 105 -1.91 19.08 -4.52
CA PHE A 105 -1.21 19.12 -5.81
C PHE A 105 -1.26 17.78 -6.56
N ARG A 106 -1.34 16.66 -5.85
CA ARG A 106 -1.35 15.28 -6.40
C ARG A 106 -0.25 15.00 -7.44
N PRO A 107 1.02 15.43 -7.24
CA PRO A 107 2.07 15.21 -8.22
C PRO A 107 2.37 13.71 -8.33
N HIS A 108 2.91 13.30 -9.46
CA HIS A 108 3.34 11.93 -9.72
C HIS A 108 4.64 11.95 -10.56
N PRO A 109 5.39 10.84 -10.65
CA PRO A 109 6.71 10.79 -11.30
C PRO A 109 6.80 11.34 -12.72
N ARG A 110 5.70 11.29 -13.48
CA ARG A 110 5.60 11.80 -14.86
C ARG A 110 4.98 13.21 -14.96
N ASP A 111 4.71 13.85 -13.82
CA ASP A 111 4.25 15.24 -13.75
C ASP A 111 5.44 16.19 -14.02
N PRO A 112 5.33 17.19 -14.91
CA PRO A 112 6.37 18.19 -15.13
C PRO A 112 6.83 18.91 -13.85
N ARG A 113 5.94 19.03 -12.85
CA ARG A 113 6.20 19.66 -11.56
C ARG A 113 6.61 18.68 -10.47
N TRP A 114 6.84 17.40 -10.79
CA TRP A 114 7.27 16.36 -9.84
C TRP A 114 8.42 16.84 -8.95
N GLN A 115 9.41 17.51 -9.56
CA GLN A 115 10.60 17.94 -8.84
C GLN A 115 10.31 18.99 -7.76
N GLU A 116 9.29 19.81 -7.96
CA GLU A 116 8.91 20.89 -7.04
C GLU A 116 7.96 20.42 -5.93
N LEU A 117 7.17 19.37 -6.18
CA LEU A 117 5.98 19.07 -5.39
C LEU A 117 6.04 17.72 -4.63
N ARG A 118 6.93 16.81 -5.02
CA ARG A 118 7.05 15.49 -4.38
C ARG A 118 7.58 15.59 -2.95
N PHE A 119 7.14 14.70 -2.07
CA PHE A 119 7.76 14.50 -0.78
C PHE A 119 9.07 13.74 -0.92
N THR A 120 10.04 14.02 -0.04
CA THR A 120 11.35 13.34 -0.01
C THR A 120 11.69 12.95 1.42
N GLY A 121 12.42 11.85 1.61
CA GLY A 121 12.82 11.41 2.94
C GLY A 121 11.65 10.99 3.82
N VAL A 122 10.62 10.36 3.25
CA VAL A 122 9.47 9.82 4.01
C VAL A 122 9.84 8.42 4.53
N LYS A 123 9.84 8.25 5.85
CA LYS A 123 10.21 7.01 6.55
C LYS A 123 9.12 6.64 7.56
N ILE A 124 8.53 5.47 7.39
CA ILE A 124 7.49 4.92 8.28
C ILE A 124 8.00 3.59 8.83
N HIS A 125 8.63 3.63 10.00
CA HIS A 125 9.48 2.54 10.50
C HIS A 125 9.02 1.98 11.84
N ASN A 126 9.09 0.66 12.05
CA ASN A 126 8.92 0.07 13.38
C ASN A 126 7.59 0.40 14.09
N ASN A 127 6.51 0.67 13.35
CA ASN A 127 5.21 0.99 13.92
C ASN A 127 4.33 -0.27 14.06
N ARG A 128 3.40 -0.25 15.02
CA ARG A 128 2.32 -1.23 15.10
C ARG A 128 1.00 -0.55 14.75
N LEU A 129 0.25 -1.14 13.83
CA LEU A 129 -1.09 -0.67 13.47
C LEU A 129 -2.09 -1.81 13.62
N GLU A 130 -3.18 -1.58 14.35
CA GLU A 130 -4.16 -2.61 14.65
C GLU A 130 -5.60 -2.09 14.52
N ASP A 131 -6.48 -2.89 13.94
CA ASP A 131 -7.91 -2.55 13.79
C ASP A 131 -8.14 -1.21 13.07
N ILE A 132 -7.56 -1.10 11.88
CA ILE A 132 -7.69 0.08 11.03
C ILE A 132 -8.84 -0.11 10.05
N GLY A 133 -9.74 0.89 9.95
CA GLY A 133 -11.00 0.76 9.22
C GLY A 133 -10.81 0.42 7.75
N LYS A 134 -9.84 1.07 7.12
CA LYS A 134 -9.46 0.88 5.72
C LYS A 134 -7.97 0.56 5.59
N ASN A 135 -7.17 1.46 5.04
CA ASN A 135 -5.75 1.20 4.83
C ASN A 135 -4.95 1.52 6.11
N ALA A 136 -3.97 0.69 6.48
CA ALA A 136 -3.11 0.95 7.63
C ALA A 136 -2.08 2.04 7.34
N ILE A 137 -1.34 1.92 6.23
CA ILE A 137 -0.32 2.90 5.83
C ILE A 137 -0.54 3.28 4.36
N GLY A 138 -0.66 4.59 4.09
CA GLY A 138 -0.89 5.10 2.74
C GLY A 138 0.05 6.26 2.38
N ILE A 139 1.08 5.99 1.59
CA ILE A 139 2.08 6.98 1.20
C ILE A 139 1.85 7.45 -0.24
N ARG A 140 1.87 8.76 -0.43
CA ARG A 140 1.52 9.42 -1.69
C ARG A 140 2.63 10.34 -2.14
N SER A 141 2.75 10.49 -3.46
CA SER A 141 3.47 11.61 -4.07
C SER A 141 4.91 11.76 -3.55
N SER A 142 5.60 10.65 -3.32
CA SER A 142 6.90 10.61 -2.64
C SER A 142 7.99 10.00 -3.53
N LEU A 143 9.20 10.55 -3.44
CA LEU A 143 10.41 9.93 -4.00
C LEU A 143 11.10 9.10 -2.92
N ALA A 144 11.38 7.84 -3.26
CA ALA A 144 12.03 6.85 -2.42
C ALA A 144 11.49 6.79 -0.97
N PRO A 145 10.16 6.75 -0.75
CA PRO A 145 9.65 6.51 0.59
C PRO A 145 10.07 5.12 1.08
N SER A 146 10.35 4.99 2.37
CA SER A 146 10.71 3.74 3.01
C SER A 146 9.67 3.36 4.06
N ILE A 147 9.05 2.20 3.89
CA ILE A 147 8.03 1.65 4.78
C ILE A 147 8.56 0.31 5.29
N GLU A 148 9.05 0.30 6.53
CA GLU A 148 9.90 -0.78 7.01
C GLU A 148 9.60 -1.24 8.44
N ASN A 149 9.73 -2.54 8.70
CA ASN A 149 9.62 -3.13 10.04
C ASN A 149 8.29 -2.82 10.76
N ASN A 150 7.22 -2.54 10.03
CA ASN A 150 5.91 -2.31 10.64
C ASN A 150 5.16 -3.63 10.82
N VAL A 151 4.32 -3.70 11.85
CA VAL A 151 3.39 -4.80 12.08
C VAL A 151 1.97 -4.28 11.91
N VAL A 152 1.23 -4.82 10.94
CA VAL A 152 -0.16 -4.45 10.65
C VAL A 152 -1.07 -5.62 10.95
N VAL A 153 -2.07 -5.39 11.78
CA VAL A 153 -3.00 -6.41 12.28
C VAL A 153 -4.42 -5.98 11.99
N ASN A 154 -5.19 -6.81 11.29
CA ASN A 154 -6.61 -6.55 11.01
C ASN A 154 -6.85 -5.16 10.39
N ALA A 155 -6.11 -4.80 9.34
CA ALA A 155 -6.49 -3.66 8.51
C ALA A 155 -7.70 -4.01 7.62
N ALA A 156 -8.25 -3.03 6.91
CA ALA A 156 -9.51 -3.14 6.21
C ALA A 156 -10.62 -3.67 7.15
N ALA A 157 -10.60 -3.31 8.43
CA ALA A 157 -11.46 -3.91 9.45
C ALA A 157 -12.96 -3.64 9.21
N ARG A 158 -13.28 -2.55 8.53
CA ARG A 158 -14.65 -2.03 8.36
C ARG A 158 -14.97 -1.65 6.92
N PHE A 159 -13.95 -1.47 6.07
CA PHE A 159 -14.10 -1.10 4.66
C PHE A 159 -12.96 -1.71 3.83
N HIS A 160 -13.19 -2.01 2.56
CA HIS A 160 -12.16 -2.60 1.70
C HIS A 160 -10.94 -1.69 1.57
N GLY A 161 -9.74 -2.27 1.57
CA GLY A 161 -8.48 -1.54 1.43
C GLY A 161 -7.28 -2.47 1.50
N ASN A 162 -6.21 -2.16 0.76
CA ASN A 162 -4.92 -2.81 0.97
C ASN A 162 -4.21 -2.23 2.20
N ALA A 163 -3.59 -3.06 3.02
CA ALA A 163 -3.06 -2.64 4.32
C ALA A 163 -1.97 -1.55 4.18
N ILE A 164 -0.95 -1.81 3.37
CA ILE A 164 0.12 -0.86 3.07
C ILE A 164 0.09 -0.55 1.58
N TYR A 165 0.00 0.71 1.17
CA TYR A 165 0.07 1.08 -0.24
C TYR A 165 0.88 2.34 -0.50
N VAL A 166 1.40 2.41 -1.73
CA VAL A 166 2.04 3.59 -2.29
C VAL A 166 1.30 4.04 -3.55
N PHE A 167 1.11 5.35 -3.70
CA PHE A 167 0.41 5.93 -4.85
C PHE A 167 1.15 7.15 -5.38
N GLY A 168 1.38 7.23 -6.69
CA GLY A 168 2.11 8.38 -7.25
C GLY A 168 3.54 8.48 -6.75
N CYS A 169 4.18 7.36 -6.40
CA CYS A 169 5.54 7.35 -5.85
C CYS A 169 6.56 6.89 -6.88
N LYS A 170 7.82 7.31 -6.72
CA LYS A 170 8.96 6.77 -7.49
C LYS A 170 9.94 6.08 -6.55
N ASP A 171 10.41 4.90 -6.93
CA ASP A 171 11.45 4.13 -6.23
C ASP A 171 11.09 3.81 -4.76
N ALA A 172 9.79 3.61 -4.49
CA ALA A 172 9.32 3.28 -3.14
C ALA A 172 9.85 1.92 -2.67
N VAL A 173 10.18 1.80 -1.39
CA VAL A 173 10.63 0.54 -0.79
C VAL A 173 9.69 0.17 0.36
N ILE A 174 9.02 -0.97 0.22
CA ILE A 174 8.17 -1.58 1.23
C ILE A 174 8.85 -2.88 1.67
N GLN A 175 9.43 -2.90 2.87
CA GLN A 175 10.27 -4.02 3.28
C GLN A 175 10.15 -4.46 4.72
N SER A 176 10.39 -5.75 4.99
CA SER A 176 10.47 -6.28 6.35
C SER A 176 9.22 -6.03 7.21
N ASN A 177 8.06 -5.82 6.59
CA ASN A 177 6.80 -5.64 7.31
C ASN A 177 6.14 -7.00 7.57
N GLU A 178 5.44 -7.13 8.69
CA GLU A 178 4.50 -8.22 8.92
C GLU A 178 3.07 -7.69 8.78
N VAL A 179 2.25 -8.35 7.96
CA VAL A 179 0.86 -7.95 7.75
C VAL A 179 -0.06 -9.16 7.83
N TYR A 180 -1.07 -9.10 8.69
CA TYR A 180 -2.00 -10.21 8.83
C TYR A 180 -3.42 -9.83 9.22
N GLY A 181 -4.35 -10.71 8.85
CA GLY A 181 -5.76 -10.65 9.26
C GLY A 181 -6.58 -9.56 8.56
N THR A 182 -6.09 -9.00 7.45
CA THR A 182 -6.89 -8.05 6.65
C THR A 182 -8.23 -8.66 6.26
N LYS A 183 -9.28 -7.84 6.19
CA LYS A 183 -10.59 -8.32 5.70
C LYS A 183 -10.71 -8.16 4.19
N TYR A 184 -11.50 -9.04 3.58
CA TYR A 184 -11.82 -9.02 2.17
C TYR A 184 -13.32 -8.84 1.98
N TYR A 185 -13.70 -7.80 1.25
CA TYR A 185 -15.10 -7.49 0.94
C TYR A 185 -15.40 -7.68 -0.56
N GLY A 186 -14.68 -8.60 -1.23
CA GLY A 186 -14.87 -8.85 -2.66
C GLY A 186 -14.14 -7.89 -3.60
N LEU A 187 -13.31 -6.98 -3.07
CA LEU A 187 -12.57 -5.98 -3.85
C LEU A 187 -11.07 -6.04 -3.52
N GLU A 188 -10.67 -5.30 -2.48
CA GLU A 188 -9.30 -5.20 -1.97
C GLU A 188 -9.13 -6.01 -0.67
N GLY A 189 -7.91 -6.04 -0.14
CA GLY A 189 -7.59 -6.66 1.15
C GLY A 189 -6.18 -7.23 1.20
N ALA A 190 -5.30 -6.88 0.26
CA ALA A 190 -3.94 -7.40 0.24
C ALA A 190 -3.09 -6.78 1.36
N ALA A 191 -2.01 -7.47 1.72
CA ALA A 191 -1.04 -6.96 2.67
C ALA A 191 -0.32 -5.71 2.15
N VAL A 192 0.15 -5.74 0.90
CA VAL A 192 0.89 -4.64 0.27
C VAL A 192 0.31 -4.32 -1.10
N ASP A 193 0.38 -3.06 -1.51
CA ASP A 193 -0.09 -2.59 -2.81
C ASP A 193 0.84 -1.56 -3.46
N SER A 194 1.29 -1.87 -4.68
CA SER A 194 1.85 -0.87 -5.58
C SER A 194 0.69 -0.31 -6.39
N ASP A 195 0.23 0.88 -6.02
CA ASP A 195 -0.93 1.51 -6.63
C ASP A 195 -0.50 2.43 -7.79
N TYR A 196 -1.46 2.88 -8.58
CA TYR A 196 -1.21 3.55 -9.85
C TYR A 196 -0.55 4.93 -9.69
N ASN A 197 -0.05 5.41 -10.82
CA ASN A 197 0.91 6.50 -10.97
C ASN A 197 2.28 6.24 -10.30
N SER A 198 2.60 5.00 -9.96
CA SER A 198 3.88 4.66 -9.34
C SER A 198 4.88 4.05 -10.35
N GLU A 199 6.17 4.26 -10.11
CA GLU A 199 7.26 3.73 -10.94
C GLU A 199 8.37 3.18 -10.04
N GLY A 200 8.83 1.95 -10.31
CA GLY A 200 9.99 1.38 -9.62
C GLY A 200 9.75 0.98 -8.16
N THR A 201 8.51 0.70 -7.75
CA THR A 201 8.22 0.19 -6.40
C THR A 201 8.91 -1.15 -6.15
N VAL A 202 9.58 -1.29 -5.00
CA VAL A 202 10.21 -2.54 -4.55
C VAL A 202 9.50 -3.03 -3.28
N ILE A 203 8.93 -4.23 -3.35
CA ILE A 203 8.27 -4.92 -2.24
C ILE A 203 9.12 -6.14 -1.88
N GLN A 204 9.81 -6.10 -0.74
CA GLN A 204 10.78 -7.15 -0.40
C GLN A 204 10.85 -7.55 1.08
N TYR A 205 11.17 -8.80 1.36
CA TYR A 205 11.37 -9.29 2.73
C TYR A 205 10.15 -9.15 3.66
N ASN A 206 8.95 -8.97 3.11
CA ASN A 206 7.73 -8.88 3.90
C ASN A 206 7.18 -10.27 4.23
N TYR A 207 6.51 -10.39 5.36
CA TYR A 207 5.77 -11.59 5.76
C TYR A 207 4.28 -11.27 5.80
N SER A 208 3.50 -11.94 4.96
CA SER A 208 2.03 -11.84 4.93
C SER A 208 1.41 -13.16 5.34
N HIS A 209 0.39 -13.10 6.20
CA HIS A 209 -0.39 -14.30 6.52
C HIS A 209 -1.84 -14.02 6.84
N SER A 210 -2.70 -14.98 6.52
CA SER A 210 -4.13 -14.93 6.83
C SER A 210 -4.83 -13.65 6.35
N ASN A 211 -4.29 -13.00 5.32
CA ASN A 211 -4.88 -11.79 4.75
C ASN A 211 -5.99 -12.18 3.80
N GLY A 212 -7.13 -11.49 3.92
CA GLY A 212 -8.27 -11.74 3.05
C GLY A 212 -7.89 -11.58 1.58
N GLY A 213 -7.30 -10.45 1.20
CA GLY A 213 -7.03 -10.11 -0.20
C GLY A 213 -5.65 -10.48 -0.74
N GLY A 214 -4.81 -11.23 -0.01
CA GLY A 214 -3.52 -11.69 -0.54
C GLY A 214 -2.27 -11.07 0.07
N MET A 215 -1.12 -11.44 -0.50
CA MET A 215 0.19 -10.87 -0.21
C MET A 215 0.35 -9.51 -0.89
N VAL A 216 0.01 -9.41 -2.18
CA VAL A 216 0.27 -8.20 -2.95
C VAL A 216 -0.85 -7.91 -3.95
N ASN A 217 -1.25 -6.64 -4.03
CA ASN A 217 -1.99 -6.09 -5.15
C ASN A 217 -1.09 -5.17 -6.00
N LEU A 218 -1.24 -5.23 -7.31
CA LEU A 218 -0.53 -4.40 -8.26
C LEU A 218 -1.58 -3.73 -9.13
N CYS A 219 -1.81 -2.44 -8.90
CA CYS A 219 -2.96 -1.75 -9.46
C CYS A 219 -2.55 -0.71 -10.51
N ASN A 220 -3.30 -0.68 -11.61
CA ASN A 220 -3.32 0.44 -12.56
C ASN A 220 -4.74 0.79 -12.98
N ASN A 221 -5.18 2.04 -12.78
CA ASN A 221 -6.42 2.54 -13.37
C ASN A 221 -6.16 3.21 -14.74
N PRO A 222 -6.49 2.54 -15.88
CA PRO A 222 -6.22 3.07 -17.21
C PRO A 222 -7.22 4.14 -17.66
N GLN A 223 -8.30 4.38 -16.91
CA GLN A 223 -9.21 5.50 -17.16
C GLN A 223 -8.69 6.84 -16.63
N SER A 224 -7.58 6.82 -15.89
CA SER A 224 -6.92 8.06 -15.46
C SER A 224 -6.40 8.83 -16.67
N PRO A 225 -6.61 10.15 -16.75
CA PRO A 225 -6.18 10.94 -17.90
C PRO A 225 -4.64 10.98 -18.00
N PRO A 226 -4.04 10.73 -19.18
CA PRO A 226 -2.60 10.86 -19.37
C PRO A 226 -2.06 12.21 -18.89
N PRO A 227 -0.83 12.27 -18.32
CA PRO A 227 0.14 11.18 -18.20
C PRO A 227 -0.07 10.26 -16.98
N ARG A 228 -1.26 10.26 -16.34
CA ARG A 228 -1.64 9.34 -15.26
C ARG A 228 -2.10 7.98 -15.80
N GLY A 229 -2.34 7.03 -14.91
CA GLY A 229 -2.84 5.69 -15.26
C GLY A 229 -1.73 4.75 -15.72
N TYR A 230 -0.66 4.69 -14.92
CA TYR A 230 0.44 3.74 -15.11
C TYR A 230 0.83 3.10 -13.79
N ASN A 231 1.39 1.89 -13.85
CA ASN A 231 2.17 1.30 -12.79
C ASN A 231 3.25 0.48 -13.48
N ASP A 232 4.51 0.86 -13.29
CA ASP A 232 5.59 0.41 -14.14
C ASP A 232 6.83 0.02 -13.34
N GLY A 233 7.40 -1.14 -13.66
CA GLY A 233 8.68 -1.56 -13.08
C GLY A 233 8.61 -2.01 -11.62
N THR A 234 7.44 -2.46 -11.14
CA THR A 234 7.33 -2.98 -9.77
C THR A 234 8.13 -4.29 -9.62
N ILE A 235 8.87 -4.41 -8.52
CA ILE A 235 9.63 -5.60 -8.14
C ILE A 235 9.05 -6.18 -6.85
N VAL A 236 8.66 -7.46 -6.86
CA VAL A 236 8.18 -8.20 -5.69
C VAL A 236 9.13 -9.37 -5.44
N ARG A 237 9.93 -9.31 -4.36
CA ARG A 237 10.97 -10.32 -4.13
C ARG A 237 11.23 -10.71 -2.68
N PHE A 238 11.68 -11.94 -2.45
CA PHE A 238 12.08 -12.41 -1.12
C PHE A 238 11.00 -12.25 -0.04
N ASN A 239 9.71 -12.21 -0.43
CA ASN A 239 8.60 -12.16 0.51
C ASN A 239 8.14 -13.58 0.85
N ILE A 240 7.50 -13.73 2.01
CA ILE A 240 6.84 -14.97 2.42
C ILE A 240 5.35 -14.68 2.53
N SER A 241 4.54 -15.42 1.78
CA SER A 241 3.08 -15.48 1.96
C SER A 241 2.71 -16.81 2.57
N GLN A 242 1.98 -16.79 3.68
CA GLN A 242 1.50 -18.00 4.33
C GLN A 242 0.00 -17.92 4.57
N ASN A 243 -0.76 -18.76 3.86
CA ASN A 243 -2.21 -18.88 4.04
C ASN A 243 -2.99 -17.57 3.81
N ASP A 244 -2.54 -16.74 2.87
CA ASP A 244 -3.39 -15.66 2.36
C ASP A 244 -4.57 -16.24 1.54
N ILE A 245 -5.75 -15.61 1.63
CA ILE A 245 -7.02 -16.34 1.53
C ILE A 245 -7.64 -16.32 0.12
N HIS A 246 -7.73 -15.16 -0.53
CA HIS A 246 -8.49 -15.04 -1.79
C HIS A 246 -7.61 -14.85 -3.04
N ARG A 247 -6.71 -13.87 -3.07
CA ARG A 247 -5.97 -13.45 -4.27
C ARG A 247 -4.49 -13.19 -3.94
N VAL A 248 -3.64 -14.22 -3.85
CA VAL A 248 -2.28 -14.11 -3.25
C VAL A 248 -1.43 -13.04 -3.94
N ILE A 249 -1.28 -13.14 -5.25
CA ILE A 249 -0.67 -12.10 -6.10
C ILE A 249 -1.73 -11.63 -7.08
N THR A 250 -2.05 -10.34 -7.01
CA THR A 250 -3.11 -9.74 -7.82
C THR A 250 -2.56 -8.64 -8.71
N PHE A 251 -3.04 -8.61 -9.95
CA PHE A 251 -2.92 -7.48 -10.86
C PHE A 251 -4.32 -6.96 -11.16
N ASP A 252 -4.57 -5.69 -10.88
CA ASP A 252 -5.82 -5.01 -11.21
C ASP A 252 -5.52 -3.92 -12.26
N GLY A 253 -5.73 -4.24 -13.54
CA GLY A 253 -5.50 -3.33 -14.68
C GLY A 253 -4.11 -3.42 -15.32
N PRO A 254 -3.77 -2.52 -16.28
CA PRO A 254 -2.59 -2.66 -17.13
C PRO A 254 -1.30 -2.18 -16.46
N VAL A 255 -0.80 -2.98 -15.51
CA VAL A 255 0.55 -2.87 -14.94
C VAL A 255 1.59 -3.38 -15.93
N THR A 256 2.77 -2.76 -15.98
CA THR A 256 3.83 -3.13 -16.93
C THR A 256 5.17 -3.40 -16.25
N ASN A 257 6.00 -4.21 -16.91
CA ASN A 257 7.39 -4.47 -16.55
C ASN A 257 7.61 -5.01 -15.13
N THR A 258 6.71 -5.90 -14.66
CA THR A 258 6.74 -6.38 -13.27
C THR A 258 7.64 -7.60 -13.12
N GLN A 259 8.50 -7.59 -12.09
CA GLN A 259 9.37 -8.73 -11.75
C GLN A 259 8.96 -9.31 -10.40
N ILE A 260 8.68 -10.60 -10.37
CA ILE A 260 8.24 -11.33 -9.16
C ILE A 260 9.18 -12.51 -8.95
N TYR A 261 10.07 -12.46 -7.98
CA TYR A 261 11.08 -13.50 -7.83
C TYR A 261 11.54 -13.82 -6.43
N ASN A 262 12.00 -15.06 -6.22
CA ASN A 262 12.50 -15.54 -4.94
C ASN A 262 11.51 -15.37 -3.77
N ASN A 263 10.21 -15.34 -4.05
CA ASN A 263 9.17 -15.36 -3.02
C ASN A 263 8.84 -16.80 -2.63
N THR A 264 8.40 -17.02 -1.39
CA THR A 264 7.84 -18.31 -0.95
C THR A 264 6.36 -18.13 -0.65
N ILE A 265 5.52 -18.89 -1.33
CA ILE A 265 4.06 -18.87 -1.18
C ILE A 265 3.65 -20.23 -0.63
N PHE A 266 3.06 -20.24 0.56
CA PHE A 266 2.51 -21.43 1.20
C PHE A 266 0.99 -21.34 1.27
N VAL A 267 0.32 -22.33 0.68
CA VAL A 267 -1.14 -22.47 0.71
C VAL A 267 -1.51 -23.76 1.44
N GLY A 268 -2.19 -23.63 2.57
CA GLY A 268 -2.72 -24.73 3.36
C GLY A 268 -3.83 -25.52 2.66
N ASP A 269 -4.02 -26.77 3.11
CA ASP A 269 -4.90 -27.78 2.51
C ASP A 269 -6.40 -27.43 2.44
N THR A 270 -6.87 -26.59 3.35
CA THR A 270 -8.26 -26.14 3.40
C THR A 270 -8.55 -24.93 2.50
N LEU A 271 -7.51 -24.27 1.97
CA LEU A 271 -7.64 -23.01 1.23
C LEU A 271 -7.86 -23.23 -0.27
N THR A 272 -8.48 -22.25 -0.91
CA THR A 272 -8.76 -22.25 -2.35
C THR A 272 -8.45 -20.88 -2.99
N PRO A 273 -7.24 -20.32 -2.81
CA PRO A 273 -6.94 -19.00 -3.34
C PRO A 273 -6.68 -19.05 -4.84
N LYS A 274 -6.80 -17.88 -5.48
CA LYS A 274 -6.10 -17.63 -6.74
C LYS A 274 -4.66 -17.27 -6.37
N ILE A 275 -3.69 -18.12 -6.73
CA ILE A 275 -2.26 -17.87 -6.42
C ILE A 275 -1.79 -16.65 -7.22
N ILE A 276 -2.14 -16.60 -8.50
CA ILE A 276 -1.98 -15.41 -9.34
C ILE A 276 -3.32 -15.10 -9.99
N GLU A 277 -3.71 -13.83 -9.94
CA GLU A 277 -4.86 -13.31 -10.66
C GLU A 277 -4.50 -12.06 -11.45
N PHE A 278 -4.76 -12.13 -12.76
CA PHE A 278 -4.81 -10.98 -13.65
C PHE A 278 -6.26 -10.58 -13.88
N ASP A 279 -6.64 -9.42 -13.37
CA ASP A 279 -7.97 -8.85 -13.50
C ASP A 279 -7.91 -7.43 -14.10
N ILE A 280 -9.07 -6.94 -14.49
CA ILE A 280 -9.26 -5.56 -14.92
C ILE A 280 -9.45 -4.63 -13.70
N PHE A 281 -9.10 -3.35 -13.85
CA PHE A 281 -9.38 -2.37 -12.81
C PHE A 281 -10.87 -2.00 -12.81
N GLY A 282 -11.68 -2.68 -11.99
CA GLY A 282 -13.12 -2.47 -11.89
C GLY A 282 -13.85 -2.83 -13.19
N LYS A 283 -14.17 -1.84 -14.02
CA LYS A 283 -14.77 -2.04 -15.37
C LYS A 283 -13.89 -1.49 -16.48
N ALA A 284 -12.69 -1.05 -16.15
CA ALA A 284 -11.77 -0.42 -17.09
C ALA A 284 -11.06 -1.49 -17.92
N PRO A 285 -11.05 -1.41 -19.26
CA PRO A 285 -10.39 -2.41 -20.08
C PRO A 285 -8.87 -2.36 -19.91
N GLY A 286 -8.23 -3.52 -20.03
CA GLY A 286 -6.77 -3.66 -20.02
C GLY A 286 -6.28 -4.55 -18.88
N TYR A 287 -5.36 -5.44 -19.22
CA TYR A 287 -4.70 -6.36 -18.30
C TYR A 287 -3.21 -6.01 -18.22
N ALA A 288 -2.56 -6.47 -17.16
CA ALA A 288 -1.13 -6.37 -17.04
C ALA A 288 -0.43 -7.10 -18.19
N ARG A 289 0.82 -6.72 -18.44
CA ARG A 289 1.67 -7.37 -19.43
C ARG A 289 3.14 -7.24 -19.05
N GLN A 290 3.99 -8.05 -19.67
CA GLN A 290 5.43 -8.04 -19.43
C GLN A 290 5.72 -8.31 -17.95
N THR A 291 5.33 -9.51 -17.53
CA THR A 291 5.52 -9.97 -16.16
C THR A 291 6.46 -11.16 -16.14
N TRP A 292 7.36 -11.20 -15.15
CA TRP A 292 8.33 -12.27 -15.01
C TRP A 292 8.27 -12.86 -13.62
N PHE A 293 7.99 -14.16 -13.55
CA PHE A 293 7.97 -14.95 -12.32
C PHE A 293 9.19 -15.87 -12.32
N ARG A 294 10.13 -15.66 -11.39
CA ARG A 294 11.39 -16.43 -11.36
C ARG A 294 11.78 -16.93 -9.99
N ASN A 295 12.31 -18.14 -9.88
CA ASN A 295 12.87 -18.66 -8.62
C ASN A 295 11.88 -18.60 -7.43
N ASN A 296 10.57 -18.54 -7.68
CA ASN A 296 9.58 -18.56 -6.60
C ASN A 296 9.36 -20.01 -6.16
N ILE A 297 9.05 -20.20 -4.88
CA ILE A 297 8.59 -21.47 -4.34
C ILE A 297 7.10 -21.34 -4.08
N ILE A 298 6.30 -22.15 -4.76
CA ILE A 298 4.86 -22.25 -4.58
C ILE A 298 4.56 -23.62 -3.99
N PHE A 299 4.29 -23.63 -2.68
CA PHE A 299 3.94 -24.81 -1.91
C PHE A 299 2.41 -24.83 -1.72
N ASN A 300 1.72 -25.55 -2.60
CA ASN A 300 0.27 -25.56 -2.67
C ASN A 300 -0.32 -26.88 -2.18
N LEU A 301 -0.76 -26.94 -0.92
CA LEU A 301 -1.53 -28.09 -0.42
C LEU A 301 -3.04 -27.92 -0.62
N GLY A 302 -3.50 -26.70 -0.93
CA GLY A 302 -4.90 -26.35 -1.12
C GLY A 302 -5.44 -26.68 -2.52
N ARG A 303 -6.63 -26.15 -2.82
CA ARG A 303 -7.27 -26.25 -4.15
C ARG A 303 -7.20 -24.89 -4.85
N SER A 304 -5.98 -24.47 -5.14
CA SER A 304 -5.69 -23.16 -5.73
C SER A 304 -5.91 -23.13 -7.24
N THR A 305 -5.98 -21.92 -7.81
CA THR A 305 -6.03 -21.68 -9.27
C THR A 305 -5.11 -20.54 -9.68
N TYR A 306 -4.91 -20.41 -10.99
CA TYR A 306 -4.29 -19.25 -11.62
C TYR A 306 -5.28 -18.65 -12.63
N VAL A 307 -5.46 -17.33 -12.60
CA VAL A 307 -6.41 -16.62 -13.46
C VAL A 307 -5.64 -15.66 -14.36
N TRP A 308 -5.63 -15.95 -15.66
CA TRP A 308 -4.77 -15.24 -16.63
C TRP A 308 -5.43 -14.05 -17.32
N GLY A 309 -6.77 -14.01 -17.37
CA GLY A 309 -7.50 -12.99 -18.11
C GLY A 309 -7.00 -12.89 -19.57
N GLU A 310 -6.77 -11.67 -20.05
CA GLU A 310 -6.11 -11.41 -21.33
C GLU A 310 -4.69 -10.84 -21.16
N SER A 311 -4.04 -11.16 -20.03
CA SER A 311 -2.66 -10.77 -19.77
C SER A 311 -1.71 -11.38 -20.82
N LYS A 312 -0.66 -10.63 -21.19
CA LYS A 312 0.29 -11.01 -22.27
C LYS A 312 1.73 -10.90 -21.81
N GLU A 313 2.61 -11.66 -22.47
CA GLU A 313 4.05 -11.61 -22.21
C GLU A 313 4.37 -11.95 -20.74
N ASN A 314 3.70 -12.97 -20.21
CA ASN A 314 3.95 -13.53 -18.89
C ASN A 314 4.98 -14.66 -19.03
N VAL A 315 6.06 -14.58 -18.27
CA VAL A 315 7.18 -15.52 -18.35
C VAL A 315 7.39 -16.16 -16.98
N PHE A 316 7.49 -17.48 -16.97
CA PHE A 316 7.78 -18.29 -15.79
C PHE A 316 9.08 -19.06 -16.05
N GLU A 317 10.09 -18.83 -15.22
CA GLU A 317 11.40 -19.49 -15.35
C GLU A 317 11.92 -19.93 -13.97
N TYR A 318 12.37 -21.19 -13.87
CA TYR A 318 13.02 -21.75 -12.68
C TYR A 318 12.20 -21.63 -11.39
N ASN A 319 10.88 -21.75 -11.44
CA ASN A 319 10.04 -21.77 -10.26
C ASN A 319 9.91 -23.22 -9.71
N CYS A 320 9.63 -23.34 -8.42
CA CYS A 320 9.34 -24.62 -7.79
C CYS A 320 7.86 -24.68 -7.45
N PHE A 321 7.12 -25.56 -8.13
CA PHE A 321 5.73 -25.88 -7.82
C PHE A 321 5.68 -27.21 -7.08
N PHE A 322 5.13 -27.22 -5.86
CA PHE A 322 5.01 -28.41 -5.04
C PHE A 322 3.57 -28.58 -4.53
N GLY A 323 3.10 -29.82 -4.50
CA GLY A 323 1.81 -30.21 -3.92
C GLY A 323 0.76 -30.46 -4.99
N ASN A 324 -0.39 -29.79 -4.87
CA ASN A 324 -1.48 -29.88 -5.83
C ASN A 324 -1.21 -28.98 -7.03
N HIS A 325 -1.38 -29.53 -8.24
CA HIS A 325 -1.16 -28.84 -9.50
C HIS A 325 -2.52 -28.68 -10.23
N PRO A 326 -3.13 -27.48 -10.22
CA PRO A 326 -4.36 -27.25 -10.98
C PRO A 326 -4.07 -27.18 -12.48
N GLU A 327 -5.06 -27.50 -13.33
CA GLU A 327 -4.94 -27.38 -14.80
C GLU A 327 -4.57 -25.96 -15.28
N SER A 328 -4.77 -24.95 -14.44
CA SER A 328 -4.44 -23.55 -14.73
C SER A 328 -2.99 -23.16 -14.42
N GLU A 329 -2.19 -24.04 -13.82
CA GLU A 329 -0.78 -23.79 -13.51
C GLU A 329 0.02 -23.45 -14.78
N PRO A 330 0.90 -22.43 -14.75
CA PRO A 330 1.64 -22.02 -15.94
C PRO A 330 2.71 -23.04 -16.31
N GLU A 331 3.05 -23.11 -17.60
CA GLU A 331 4.30 -23.74 -18.03
C GLU A 331 5.48 -22.93 -17.49
N ASP A 332 6.48 -23.62 -16.96
CA ASP A 332 7.71 -23.04 -16.41
C ASP A 332 8.91 -23.54 -17.21
N SER A 333 9.73 -22.61 -17.70
CA SER A 333 10.85 -22.90 -18.63
C SER A 333 12.23 -22.90 -17.98
#